data_AF-A0A2U8W2V6-F1
#
_entry.id   AF-A0A2U8W2V6-F1
#
_cell.length_a   1.000
_cell.length_b   1.000
_cell.length_c   1.000
_cell.angle_alpha   90.00
_cell.angle_beta   90.00
_cell.angle_gamma   90.00
#
_symmetry.space_group_name_H-M   'P 1'
#
loop_
_entity.id
_entity.type
_entity.pdbx_description
1 polymer ?
#
loop_
_entity_poly.entity_id
_entity_poly.type
_entity_poly.pdbx_seq_one_letter_code
_entity_poly.pdbx_strand_id
1 'polypeptide(L)'
;MLDEDRMMQQLATDIVMTFMPMGGKTRPMIEAEIGEVHAHLLWEASHPPTPEVDDEDAFDPETGLLKEASTLPFFEKWAREAEAGGVREG
;
A
#
# COMPACT_ATOMS: atom_id res chain seq x y z
N MET A 1 3.31 -17.95 14.09
CA MET A 1 4.07 -16.88 13.42
C MET A 1 4.20 -17.12 11.93
N LEU A 2 4.42 -18.36 11.42
CA LEU A 2 4.40 -18.65 9.97
C LEU A 2 3.06 -18.31 9.27
N ASP A 3 1.93 -18.48 9.95
CA ASP A 3 0.62 -18.12 9.39
C ASP A 3 0.45 -16.60 9.26
N GLU A 4 0.99 -15.83 10.19
CA GLU A 4 0.91 -14.36 10.17
C GLU A 4 1.76 -13.77 9.05
N ASP A 5 3.00 -14.23 8.92
CA ASP A 5 3.90 -13.87 7.80
C ASP A 5 3.25 -14.20 6.44
N ARG A 6 2.67 -15.40 6.29
CA ARG A 6 1.96 -15.79 5.06
C ARG A 6 0.72 -14.93 4.80
N MET A 7 -0.03 -14.56 5.84
CA MET A 7 -1.16 -13.64 5.72
C MET A 7 -0.70 -12.23 5.30
N MET A 8 0.39 -11.72 5.87
CA MET A 8 0.95 -10.41 5.53
C MET A 8 1.51 -10.38 4.10
N GLN A 9 2.18 -11.45 3.68
CA GLN A 9 2.65 -11.61 2.30
C GLN A 9 1.48 -11.64 1.29
N GLN A 10 0.37 -12.30 1.64
CA GLN A 10 -0.83 -12.30 0.81
C GLN A 10 -1.46 -10.91 0.74
N LEU A 11 -1.60 -10.22 1.89
CA LEU A 11 -2.12 -8.85 1.94
C LEU A 11 -1.26 -7.89 1.13
N ALA A 12 0.07 -7.96 1.23
CA ALA A 12 0.99 -7.16 0.43
C ALA A 12 0.80 -7.40 -1.08
N THR A 13 0.61 -8.67 -1.46
CA THR A 13 0.33 -9.04 -2.85
C THR A 13 -0.98 -8.41 -3.32
N ASP A 14 -2.04 -8.52 -2.52
CA ASP A 14 -3.36 -7.99 -2.88
C ASP A 14 -3.33 -6.46 -3.00
N ILE A 15 -2.64 -5.75 -2.09
CA ILE A 15 -2.47 -4.29 -2.16
C ILE A 15 -1.76 -3.88 -3.45
N VAL A 16 -0.59 -4.46 -3.74
CA VAL A 16 0.18 -4.09 -4.95
C VAL A 16 -0.63 -4.38 -6.20
N MET A 17 -1.24 -5.56 -6.30
CA MET A 17 -1.99 -5.96 -7.48
C MET A 17 -3.28 -5.15 -7.68
N THR A 18 -3.82 -4.56 -6.62
CA THR A 18 -5.03 -3.73 -6.67
C THR A 18 -4.73 -2.27 -7.03
N PHE A 19 -3.67 -1.70 -6.44
CA PHE A 19 -3.46 -0.25 -6.47
C PHE A 19 -2.27 0.21 -7.31
N MET A 20 -1.27 -0.64 -7.55
CA MET A 20 -0.09 -0.22 -8.31
C MET A 20 -0.44 -0.04 -9.80
N PRO A 21 -0.03 1.07 -10.44
CA PRO A 21 -0.16 1.20 -11.88
C PRO A 21 0.71 0.16 -12.59
N MET A 22 0.07 -0.77 -13.29
CA MET A 22 0.75 -1.90 -13.95
C MET A 22 1.42 -1.51 -15.28
N GLY A 23 1.17 -0.31 -15.79
CA GLY A 23 1.71 0.17 -17.05
C GLY A 23 3.24 0.13 -17.08
N GLY A 24 3.81 -0.69 -17.96
CA GLY A 24 5.26 -0.81 -18.11
C GLY A 24 5.99 -1.54 -16.98
N LYS A 25 5.27 -2.11 -16.00
CA LYS A 25 5.89 -2.87 -14.90
C LYS A 25 6.23 -4.28 -15.35
N THR A 26 7.46 -4.71 -15.03
CA THR A 26 7.90 -6.09 -15.25
C THR A 26 7.63 -6.94 -14.02
N ARG A 27 7.57 -8.27 -14.18
CA ARG A 27 7.38 -9.19 -13.06
C ARG A 27 8.37 -8.97 -11.90
N PRO A 28 9.69 -8.80 -12.13
CA PRO A 28 10.63 -8.51 -11.04
C PRO A 28 10.34 -7.19 -10.32
N MET A 29 9.82 -6.18 -11.02
CA MET A 29 9.43 -4.91 -10.39
C MET A 29 8.21 -5.10 -9.49
N ILE A 30 7.20 -5.84 -9.96
CA ILE A 30 6.02 -6.16 -9.15
C ILE A 30 6.43 -6.93 -7.88
N GLU A 31 7.31 -7.93 -8.02
CA GLU A 31 7.81 -8.72 -6.89
C GLU A 31 8.60 -7.87 -5.89
N ALA A 32 9.35 -6.87 -6.36
CA ALA A 32 10.05 -5.92 -5.49
C ALA A 32 9.07 -5.04 -4.69
N GLU A 33 8.03 -4.51 -5.33
CA GLU A 33 7.01 -3.69 -4.66
C GLU A 33 6.23 -4.51 -3.61
N ILE A 34 5.91 -5.77 -3.92
CA ILE A 34 5.29 -6.68 -2.94
C ILE A 34 6.21 -6.88 -1.74
N GLY A 35 7.52 -7.02 -1.96
CA GLY A 35 8.51 -7.14 -0.90
C GLY A 35 8.60 -5.89 -0.01
N GLU A 36 8.57 -4.70 -0.60
CA GLU A 36 8.57 -3.42 0.13
C GLU A 36 7.31 -3.26 0.98
N VAL A 37 6.13 -3.53 0.41
CA VAL A 37 4.86 -3.48 1.14
C VAL A 37 4.83 -4.52 2.26
N HIS A 38 5.28 -5.75 2.00
CA HIS A 38 5.32 -6.80 3.02
C HIS A 38 6.22 -6.41 4.20
N ALA A 39 7.42 -5.91 3.93
CA ALA A 39 8.34 -5.46 4.97
C ALA A 39 7.73 -4.32 5.81
N HIS A 40 6.99 -3.41 5.17
CA HIS A 40 6.29 -2.34 5.87
C HIS A 40 5.16 -2.87 6.78
N LEU A 41 4.33 -3.80 6.28
CA LEU A 41 3.27 -4.43 7.09
C LEU A 41 3.82 -5.16 8.31
N LEU A 42 4.96 -5.86 8.16
CA LEU A 42 5.63 -6.50 9.30
C LEU A 42 6.19 -5.48 10.30
N TRP A 43 6.70 -4.34 9.81
CA TRP A 43 7.16 -3.27 10.68
C TRP A 43 6.00 -2.68 11.49
N GLU A 44 4.90 -2.30 10.85
CA GLU A 44 3.67 -1.80 11.49
C GLU A 44 3.12 -2.79 12.53
N ALA A 45 3.03 -4.08 12.18
CA ALA A 45 2.55 -5.11 13.10
C ALA A 45 3.43 -5.24 14.36
N SER A 46 4.72 -4.94 14.26
CA SER A 46 5.65 -4.92 15.39
C SER A 46 5.66 -3.60 16.18
N HIS A 47 5.04 -2.55 15.65
CA HIS A 47 4.91 -1.22 16.25
C HIS A 47 3.42 -0.86 16.37
N PRO A 48 2.68 -1.53 17.28
CA PRO A 48 1.26 -1.22 17.45
C PRO A 48 1.09 0.28 17.74
N PRO A 49 0.10 0.94 17.11
CA PRO A 49 -0.12 2.36 17.30
C PRO A 49 -0.28 2.65 18.79
N THR A 50 0.40 3.69 19.27
CA THR A 50 0.12 4.24 20.59
C THR A 50 -1.35 4.65 20.63
N PRO A 51 -2.11 4.31 21.69
CA PRO A 51 -3.52 4.65 21.79
C PRO A 51 -3.67 6.15 22.07
N GLU A 52 -3.50 6.96 21.03
CA GLU A 52 -3.83 8.38 20.93
C GLU A 52 -4.33 8.50 19.49
N VAL A 53 -5.57 8.78 19.13
CA VAL A 53 -6.65 9.56 19.73
C VAL A 53 -7.97 9.03 19.14
N ASP A 54 -9.09 9.25 19.83
CA ASP A 54 -10.46 9.13 19.30
C ASP A 54 -10.63 10.10 18.10
N ASP A 55 -10.21 9.70 16.90
CA ASP A 55 -10.44 10.47 15.68
C ASP A 55 -11.60 9.83 14.89
N GLU A 56 -12.82 10.34 15.13
CA GLU A 56 -14.04 10.03 14.38
C GLU A 56 -13.92 10.32 12.85
N ASP A 57 -12.76 10.78 12.40
CA ASP A 57 -12.43 11.20 11.04
C ASP A 57 -11.38 10.29 10.36
N ALA A 58 -11.03 9.14 10.96
CA ALA A 58 -9.97 8.26 10.49
C ALA A 58 -10.31 7.45 9.22
N PHE A 59 -11.54 7.50 8.70
CA PHE A 59 -11.96 6.76 7.53
C PHE A 59 -12.18 7.68 6.32
N ASP A 60 -11.55 7.35 5.19
CA ASP A 60 -11.74 8.05 3.92
C ASP A 60 -12.78 7.31 3.06
N PRO A 61 -13.97 7.91 2.81
CA PRO A 61 -15.04 7.24 2.08
C PRO A 61 -14.84 7.20 0.55
N GLU A 62 -13.92 7.98 -0.02
CA GLU A 62 -13.60 7.93 -1.45
C GLU A 62 -12.70 6.74 -1.78
N THR A 63 -11.76 6.44 -0.88
CA THR A 63 -10.76 5.37 -1.07
C THR A 63 -11.12 4.08 -0.34
N GLY A 64 -12.03 4.14 0.63
CA GLY A 64 -12.43 3.00 1.47
C GLY A 64 -11.34 2.55 2.45
N LEU A 65 -10.34 3.40 2.69
CA LEU A 65 -9.19 3.13 3.54
C LEU A 65 -9.22 4.04 4.77
N LEU A 66 -8.50 3.64 5.82
CA LEU A 66 -8.21 4.58 6.91
C LEU A 66 -7.34 5.72 6.33
N LYS A 67 -7.58 6.99 6.71
CA LYS A 67 -6.78 8.16 6.27
C LYS A 67 -5.29 7.92 6.52
N GLU A 68 -4.92 7.27 7.61
CA GLU A 68 -3.52 6.87 7.88
C GLU A 68 -2.99 5.88 6.84
N ALA A 69 -3.80 4.92 6.40
CA ALA A 69 -3.43 4.00 5.33
C ALA A 69 -3.27 4.72 3.97
N SER A 70 -3.98 5.83 3.72
CA SER A 70 -3.78 6.66 2.54
C SER A 70 -2.45 7.44 2.53
N THR A 71 -1.80 7.57 3.70
CA THR A 71 -0.48 8.22 3.85
C THR A 71 0.70 7.26 3.72
N LEU A 72 0.44 5.98 3.43
CA LEU A 72 1.51 5.02 3.24
C LEU A 72 2.39 5.46 2.05
N PRO A 73 3.73 5.42 2.21
CA PRO A 73 4.66 6.08 1.29
C PRO A 73 4.59 5.52 -0.14
N PHE A 74 4.11 4.29 -0.32
CA PHE A 74 3.96 3.66 -1.63
C PHE A 74 2.72 4.16 -2.40
N PHE A 75 1.65 4.60 -1.74
CA PHE A 75 0.47 5.14 -2.45
C PHE A 75 0.76 6.48 -3.12
N GLU A 76 1.50 7.38 -2.48
CA GLU A 76 1.92 8.65 -3.08
C GLU A 76 2.84 8.42 -4.29
N LYS A 77 3.77 7.46 -4.18
CA LYS A 77 4.64 7.03 -5.29
C LYS A 77 3.81 6.53 -6.47
N TRP A 78 2.87 5.61 -6.23
CA TRP A 78 2.03 5.02 -7.29
C TRP A 78 1.06 6.02 -7.90
N ALA A 79 0.49 6.94 -7.12
CA ALA A 79 -0.34 8.03 -7.63
C ALA A 79 0.43 8.90 -8.63
N ARG A 80 1.67 9.30 -8.29
CA ARG A 80 2.56 10.05 -9.19
C ARG A 80 2.91 9.26 -10.45
N GLU A 81 3.15 7.97 -10.34
CA GLU A 81 3.40 7.10 -11.49
C GLU A 81 2.19 6.98 -12.42
N ALA A 82 0.98 6.90 -11.87
CA ALA A 82 -0.26 6.88 -12.63
C ALA A 82 -0.50 8.20 -13.37
N GLU A 83 -0.27 9.34 -12.71
CA GLU A 83 -0.33 10.67 -13.33
C GLU A 83 0.71 10.82 -14.45
N ALA A 84 1.96 10.44 -14.21
CA ALA A 84 3.03 10.50 -15.21
C ALA A 84 2.75 9.58 -16.42
N GLY A 85 2.04 8.47 -16.22
CA GLY A 85 1.57 7.57 -17.28
C GLY A 85 0.40 8.14 -18.07
N GLY A 86 -0.50 8.90 -17.43
CA GLY A 86 -1.70 9.50 -18.03
C GLY A 86 -1.44 10.74 -18.90
N VAL A 87 -0.31 11.44 -18.72
CA VAL A 87 0.05 12.65 -19.48
C VAL A 87 0.38 12.37 -20.97
N ARG A 88 0.34 11.10 -21.44
CA ARG A 88 0.52 10.74 -22.86
C ARG A 88 -0.76 10.61 -23.68
N GLU A 89 -1.93 10.91 -23.11
CA GLU A 89 -3.18 11.06 -23.87
C GLU A 89 -3.71 12.51 -23.75
N GLY A 90 -3.23 13.38 -24.65
CA GLY A 90 -3.66 14.78 -24.79
C GLY A 90 -2.99 15.47 -25.97
#